data_AF-A0A7W4HIU6-F1
#
_entry.id   AF-A0A7W4HIU6-F1
#
_cell.length_a   1.000
_cell.length_b   1.000
_cell.length_c   1.000
_cell.angle_alpha   90.00
_cell.angle_beta   90.00
_cell.angle_gamma   90.00
#
_symmetry.space_group_name_H-M   'P 1'
#
loop_
_entity.id
_entity.type
_entity.pdbx_description
1 polymer ?
#
loop_
_entity_poly.entity_id
_entity_poly.type
_entity_poly.pdbx_seq_one_letter_code
_entity_poly.pdbx_strand_id
1 'polypeptide(L)'
;MRKNEENLHLRICDYLRKNYPNVLFRTDFSSGMKMSPGQAAKHKKFQKSRAWPDLFIAESNALASGLFLEIKAENVIVFKKNGEIRQNKHLIEQDKMLKELRNKGYRARFVIGYDQAIFEIQEYLGEPKLKKVEF
;
A
#
# COMPACT_ATOMS: atom_id res chain seq x y z
N MET A 1 -6.11 -9.98 14.83
CA MET A 1 -5.43 -8.69 14.56
C MET A 1 -4.61 -8.72 13.28
N ARG A 2 -3.54 -9.54 13.12
CA ARG A 2 -2.74 -9.61 11.87
C ARG A 2 -3.44 -10.28 10.67
N LYS A 3 -4.23 -11.35 10.90
CA LYS A 3 -5.08 -11.95 9.86
C LYS A 3 -5.99 -10.93 9.16
N ASN A 4 -6.35 -9.85 9.84
CA ASN A 4 -7.23 -8.83 9.27
C ASN A 4 -6.48 -7.96 8.25
N GLU A 5 -5.21 -7.64 8.49
CA GLU A 5 -4.39 -6.84 7.57
C GLU A 5 -3.98 -7.66 6.34
N GLU A 6 -3.58 -8.93 6.53
CA GLU A 6 -3.29 -9.85 5.42
C GLU A 6 -4.53 -10.08 4.53
N ASN A 7 -5.68 -10.39 5.13
CA ASN A 7 -6.94 -10.55 4.38
C ASN A 7 -7.38 -9.24 3.70
N LEU A 8 -7.18 -8.08 4.37
CA LEU A 8 -7.46 -6.77 3.79
C LEU A 8 -6.58 -6.54 2.55
N HIS A 9 -5.27 -6.79 2.67
CA HIS A 9 -4.33 -6.67 1.57
C HIS A 9 -4.74 -7.58 0.40
N LEU A 10 -5.05 -8.86 0.68
CA LEU A 10 -5.49 -9.80 -0.34
C LEU A 10 -6.75 -9.31 -1.08
N ARG A 11 -7.75 -8.79 -0.35
CA ARG A 11 -8.97 -8.22 -0.93
C ARG A 11 -8.69 -7.03 -1.86
N ILE A 12 -7.70 -6.20 -1.52
CA ILE A 12 -7.26 -5.07 -2.37
C ILE A 12 -6.60 -5.60 -3.66
N CYS A 13 -5.72 -6.60 -3.53
CA CYS A 13 -5.10 -7.26 -4.70
C CYS A 13 -6.14 -7.95 -5.61
N ASP A 14 -7.13 -8.63 -5.04
CA ASP A 14 -8.24 -9.23 -5.79
C ASP A 14 -9.05 -8.16 -6.54
N TYR A 15 -9.33 -7.04 -5.87
CA TYR A 15 -10.01 -5.92 -6.49
C TYR A 15 -9.23 -5.36 -7.68
N LEU A 16 -7.92 -5.14 -7.56
CA LEU A 16 -7.08 -4.69 -8.68
C LEU A 16 -7.10 -5.68 -9.85
N ARG A 17 -6.90 -6.98 -9.59
CA ARG A 17 -6.93 -8.02 -10.63
C ARG A 17 -8.27 -8.09 -11.38
N LYS A 18 -9.38 -7.88 -10.67
CA LYS A 18 -10.73 -7.93 -11.25
C LYS A 18 -11.10 -6.66 -12.03
N ASN A 19 -10.77 -5.50 -11.47
CA ASN A 19 -11.29 -4.20 -11.93
C ASN A 19 -10.29 -3.41 -12.78
N TYR A 20 -9.01 -3.77 -12.74
CA TYR A 20 -7.93 -3.12 -13.48
C TYR A 20 -6.97 -4.19 -14.02
N PRO A 21 -7.43 -5.11 -14.90
CA PRO A 21 -6.68 -6.29 -15.29
C PRO A 21 -5.37 -5.99 -16.04
N ASN A 22 -5.24 -4.79 -16.61
CA ASN A 22 -4.06 -4.35 -17.36
C ASN A 22 -3.06 -3.59 -16.49
N VAL A 23 -3.42 -3.26 -15.25
CA VAL A 23 -2.60 -2.45 -14.36
C VAL A 23 -1.55 -3.33 -13.69
N LEU A 24 -0.29 -2.92 -13.84
CA LEU A 24 0.83 -3.58 -13.19
C LEU A 24 0.94 -3.11 -11.73
N PHE A 25 0.92 -4.05 -10.80
CA PHE A 25 1.15 -3.76 -9.40
C PHE A 25 2.06 -4.81 -8.74
N ARG A 26 2.73 -4.39 -7.67
CA ARG A 26 3.59 -5.24 -6.84
C ARG A 26 3.25 -5.01 -5.37
N THR A 27 3.13 -6.10 -4.65
CA THR A 27 3.04 -6.10 -3.19
C THR A 27 4.41 -6.42 -2.58
N ASP A 28 4.73 -5.82 -1.43
CA ASP A 28 5.81 -6.33 -0.60
C ASP A 28 5.34 -7.62 0.09
N PHE A 29 5.89 -8.75 -0.34
CA PHE A 29 5.55 -10.09 0.15
C PHE A 29 5.69 -10.24 1.69
N SER A 30 6.45 -9.35 2.33
CA SER A 30 6.59 -9.34 3.80
C SER A 30 5.45 -8.64 4.53
N SER A 31 4.62 -7.88 3.83
CA SER A 31 3.46 -7.16 4.38
C SER A 31 2.47 -8.14 5.01
N GLY A 32 2.17 -7.95 6.30
CA GLY A 32 1.23 -8.79 7.05
C GLY A 32 1.72 -10.20 7.45
N MET A 33 2.76 -10.74 6.82
CA MET A 33 3.23 -12.13 7.04
C MET A 33 4.24 -12.26 8.19
N LYS A 34 4.15 -13.35 8.97
CA LYS A 34 5.18 -13.67 9.97
C LYS A 34 6.41 -14.26 9.28
N MET A 35 7.48 -13.48 9.20
CA MET A 35 8.78 -13.95 8.73
C MET A 35 9.56 -14.67 9.83
N SER A 36 10.33 -15.70 9.45
CA SER A 36 11.42 -16.21 10.28
C SER A 36 12.53 -15.15 10.43
N PRO A 37 13.38 -15.23 11.47
CA PRO A 37 14.50 -14.30 11.63
C PRO A 37 15.42 -14.24 10.40
N GLY A 38 15.67 -15.38 9.74
CA GLY A 38 16.47 -15.44 8.51
C GLY A 38 15.80 -14.78 7.31
N GLN A 39 14.48 -14.94 7.16
CA GLN A 39 13.70 -14.25 6.13
C GLN A 39 13.71 -12.72 6.36
N ALA A 40 13.50 -12.27 7.60
CA ALA A 40 13.52 -10.85 7.95
C ALA A 40 14.91 -10.22 7.71
N ALA A 41 15.99 -10.94 8.03
CA ALA A 41 17.35 -10.49 7.76
C ALA A 41 17.64 -10.35 6.26
N LYS A 42 17.19 -11.32 5.44
CA LYS A 42 17.32 -11.24 3.97
C LYS A 42 16.47 -10.10 3.40
N HIS A 43 15.22 -9.96 3.82
CA HIS A 43 14.32 -8.89 3.39
C HIS A 43 14.92 -7.51 3.67
N LYS A 44 15.43 -7.30 4.89
CA LYS A 44 16.12 -6.05 5.26
C LYS A 44 17.36 -5.76 4.40
N LYS A 45 18.08 -6.79 3.93
CA LYS A 45 19.26 -6.62 3.07
C LYS A 45 18.90 -6.31 1.62
N PHE A 46 17.80 -6.87 1.11
CA PHE A 46 17.36 -6.65 -0.27
C PHE A 46 16.61 -5.33 -0.46
N GLN A 47 15.97 -4.82 0.59
CA GLN A 47 15.22 -3.57 0.53
C GLN A 47 16.06 -2.38 0.98
N LYS A 48 15.81 -1.21 0.37
CA LYS A 48 16.38 0.07 0.82
C LYS A 48 16.02 0.38 2.29
N SER A 49 14.85 -0.08 2.72
CA SER A 49 14.29 0.18 4.05
C SER A 49 13.28 -0.89 4.44
N ARG A 50 13.14 -1.12 5.75
CA ARG A 50 12.06 -1.91 6.37
C ARG A 50 10.68 -1.23 6.33
N ALA A 51 10.62 0.01 5.84
CA ALA A 51 9.42 0.83 5.77
C ALA A 51 8.98 1.06 4.31
N TRP A 52 9.38 0.18 3.39
CA TRP A 52 8.89 0.22 2.03
C TRP A 52 7.37 -0.02 2.02
N PRO A 53 6.57 0.72 1.23
CA PRO A 53 5.11 0.60 1.27
C PRO A 53 4.63 -0.78 0.80
N ASP A 54 3.47 -1.17 1.32
CA ASP A 54 2.87 -2.49 1.09
C ASP A 54 2.52 -2.74 -0.38
N LEU A 55 1.99 -1.74 -1.08
CA LEU A 55 1.51 -1.86 -2.46
C LEU A 55 2.10 -0.75 -3.32
N PHE A 56 2.60 -1.13 -4.49
CA PHE A 56 3.01 -0.24 -5.56
C PHE A 56 2.23 -0.54 -6.84
N ILE A 57 1.62 0.49 -7.42
CA ILE A 57 0.96 0.44 -8.72
C ILE A 57 1.80 1.24 -9.72
N ALA A 58 2.27 0.54 -10.75
CA ALA A 58 3.21 1.03 -11.75
C ALA A 58 2.49 1.65 -12.95
N GLU A 59 1.58 2.58 -12.67
CA GLU A 59 0.86 3.37 -13.68
C GLU A 59 1.23 4.83 -13.49
N SER A 60 1.81 5.48 -14.49
CA SER A 60 2.04 6.93 -14.46
C SER A 60 0.83 7.68 -14.99
N ASN A 61 0.60 8.88 -14.49
CA ASN A 61 -0.38 9.82 -15.03
C ASN A 61 0.19 11.24 -15.00
N ALA A 62 -0.62 12.24 -15.37
CA ALA A 62 -0.18 13.64 -15.43
C ALA A 62 0.27 14.21 -14.08
N LEU A 63 -0.12 13.59 -12.95
CA LEU A 63 0.12 14.10 -11.60
C LEU A 63 1.19 13.31 -10.84
N ALA A 64 1.43 12.04 -11.19
CA ALA A 64 2.37 11.19 -10.47
C ALA A 64 2.92 10.04 -11.32
N SER A 65 4.14 9.61 -10.96
CA SER A 65 4.89 8.54 -11.63
C SER A 65 4.49 7.12 -11.19
N GLY A 66 3.48 6.99 -10.32
CA GLY A 66 3.05 5.74 -9.70
C GLY A 66 2.34 5.98 -8.37
N LEU A 67 1.60 4.97 -7.88
CA LEU A 67 0.90 5.01 -6.60
C LEU A 67 1.51 4.02 -5.62
N PHE A 68 1.90 4.51 -4.44
CA PHE A 68 2.29 3.71 -3.29
C PHE A 68 1.24 3.80 -2.18
N LEU A 69 0.78 2.65 -1.68
CA LEU A 69 -0.13 2.57 -0.55
C LEU A 69 0.50 1.78 0.59
N GLU A 70 0.45 2.37 1.78
CA GLU A 70 0.76 1.71 3.05
C GLU A 70 -0.56 1.39 3.75
N ILE A 71 -0.88 0.11 3.88
CA ILE A 71 -2.19 -0.42 4.25
C ILE A 71 -2.22 -0.68 5.75
N LYS A 72 -3.25 -0.16 6.42
CA LYS A 72 -3.51 -0.41 7.84
C LYS A 72 -4.92 -0.93 8.05
N ALA A 73 -5.08 -1.85 8.99
CA ALA A 73 -6.41 -2.30 9.41
C ALA A 73 -7.22 -1.14 10.04
N GLU A 74 -8.56 -1.22 9.96
CA GLU A 74 -9.49 -0.15 10.40
C GLU A 74 -9.30 0.27 11.87
N ASN A 75 -8.89 -0.66 12.73
CA ASN A 75 -8.67 -0.41 14.14
C ASN A 75 -7.29 0.22 14.44
N VAL A 76 -6.47 0.50 13.42
CA VAL A 76 -5.15 1.09 13.58
C VAL A 76 -5.24 2.61 13.53
N ILE A 77 -4.90 3.23 14.65
CA ILE A 77 -4.81 4.69 14.77
C ILE A 77 -3.42 5.13 14.29
N VAL A 78 -3.35 5.67 13.07
CA VAL A 78 -2.12 6.20 12.45
C VAL A 78 -1.84 7.63 12.93
N PHE A 79 -2.86 8.48 12.90
CA PHE A 79 -2.77 9.89 13.26
C PHE A 79 -3.49 10.16 14.59
N LYS A 80 -2.93 11.09 15.36
CA LYS A 80 -3.62 11.70 16.51
C LYS A 80 -4.79 12.56 15.99
N LYS A 81 -5.70 12.95 16.90
CA LYS A 81 -6.82 13.86 16.57
C LYS A 81 -6.37 15.20 15.98
N ASN A 82 -5.15 15.65 16.29
CA ASN A 82 -4.55 16.88 15.75
C ASN A 82 -3.85 16.68 14.39
N GLY A 83 -3.95 15.50 13.76
CA GLY A 83 -3.34 15.20 12.47
C GLY A 83 -1.86 14.80 12.51
N GLU A 84 -1.20 14.90 13.67
CA GLU A 84 0.18 14.42 13.81
C GLU A 84 0.25 12.90 13.77
N ILE A 85 1.33 12.35 13.22
CA ILE A 85 1.55 10.92 13.31
C ILE A 85 1.73 10.48 14.76
N ARG A 86 1.18 9.30 15.07
CA ARG A 86 1.36 8.69 16.39
C ARG A 86 2.86 8.43 16.63
N GLN A 87 3.29 8.64 17.87
CA GLN A 87 4.67 8.41 18.31
C GLN A 87 5.00 6.91 18.43
N ASN A 88 4.93 6.22 17.29
CA ASN A 88 5.30 4.83 17.11
C ASN A 88 6.43 4.80 16.09
N LYS A 89 7.57 4.22 16.47
CA LYS A 89 8.78 4.19 15.63
C LYS A 89 8.50 3.68 14.21
N HIS A 90 7.70 2.63 14.08
CA HIS A 90 7.41 2.03 12.78
C HIS A 90 6.54 2.94 11.91
N LEU A 91 5.49 3.53 12.47
CA LEU A 91 4.64 4.49 11.76
C LEU A 91 5.43 5.74 11.32
N ILE A 92 6.34 6.23 12.17
CA ILE A 92 7.22 7.36 11.83
C ILE A 92 8.16 7.01 10.67
N GLU A 93 8.75 5.80 10.68
CA GLU A 93 9.61 5.33 9.57
C GLU A 93 8.82 5.24 8.25
N GLN A 94 7.58 4.76 8.30
CA GLN A 94 6.69 4.66 7.14
C GLN A 94 6.28 6.05 6.62
N ASP A 95 5.90 6.98 7.48
CA ASP A 95 5.58 8.35 7.06
C ASP A 95 6.76 9.07 6.41
N LYS A 96 7.97 8.87 6.94
CA LYS A 96 9.19 9.40 6.32
C LYS A 96 9.41 8.83 4.91
N MET A 97 9.22 7.52 4.72
CA MET A 97 9.29 6.90 3.40
C MET A 97 8.24 7.47 2.44
N LEU A 98 6.99 7.56 2.89
CA LEU A 98 5.91 8.11 2.06
C LEU A 98 6.17 9.59 1.70
N LYS A 99 6.74 10.39 2.62
CA LYS A 99 7.18 11.76 2.34
C LYS A 99 8.28 11.79 1.28
N GLU A 100 9.27 10.92 1.38
CA GLU A 100 10.35 10.82 0.39
C GLU A 100 9.81 10.45 -0.99
N LEU A 101 8.90 9.48 -1.08
CA LEU A 101 8.26 9.08 -2.33
C LEU A 101 7.45 10.23 -2.95
N ARG A 102 6.69 10.98 -2.15
CA ARG A 102 5.98 12.18 -2.62
C ARG A 102 6.93 13.25 -3.17
N ASN A 103 8.04 13.49 -2.47
CA ASN A 103 9.07 14.43 -2.93
C ASN A 103 9.74 13.99 -4.25
N LYS A 104 9.66 12.70 -4.60
CA LYS A 104 10.16 12.13 -5.86
C LYS A 104 9.10 12.09 -6.98
N GLY A 105 7.90 12.63 -6.76
CA GLY A 105 6.84 12.70 -7.77
C GLY A 105 5.91 11.47 -7.80
N TYR A 106 5.91 10.64 -6.76
CA TYR A 106 4.93 9.56 -6.63
C TYR A 106 3.73 10.00 -5.77
N ARG A 107 2.54 9.47 -6.03
CA ARG A 107 1.45 9.55 -5.05
C ARG A 107 1.74 8.47 -3.99
N ALA A 108 1.88 8.85 -2.73
CA ALA A 108 2.19 7.89 -1.67
C ALA A 108 1.44 8.24 -0.38
N ARG A 109 0.64 7.32 0.19
CA ARG A 109 -0.21 7.59 1.36
C ARG A 109 -0.45 6.36 2.23
N PHE A 110 -0.81 6.61 3.50
CA PHE A 110 -1.47 5.59 4.32
C PHE A 110 -2.92 5.43 3.87
N VAL A 111 -3.42 4.19 3.88
CA VAL A 111 -4.83 3.86 3.71
C VAL A 111 -5.29 2.97 4.86
N ILE A 112 -6.43 3.31 5.46
CA ILE A 112 -6.99 2.66 6.63
C ILE A 112 -8.25 1.94 6.21
N GLY A 113 -8.22 0.60 6.22
CA GLY A 113 -9.33 -0.24 5.80
C GLY A 113 -9.48 -0.35 4.29
N TYR A 114 -10.53 -1.10 3.88
CA TYR A 114 -10.76 -1.46 2.49
C TYR A 114 -11.26 -0.27 1.69
N ASP A 115 -12.26 0.45 2.20
CA ASP A 115 -12.94 1.49 1.45
C ASP A 115 -12.01 2.66 1.11
N GLN A 116 -11.14 3.06 2.04
CA GLN A 116 -10.14 4.09 1.78
C GLN A 116 -9.11 3.63 0.73
N ALA A 117 -8.70 2.36 0.77
CA ALA A 117 -7.78 1.82 -0.23
C ALA A 117 -8.40 1.83 -1.64
N ILE A 118 -9.66 1.40 -1.76
CA ILE A 118 -10.38 1.40 -3.04
C ILE A 118 -10.58 2.83 -3.55
N PHE A 119 -10.97 3.75 -2.67
CA PHE A 119 -11.11 5.16 -3.00
C PHE A 119 -9.81 5.73 -3.58
N GLU A 120 -8.67 5.56 -2.90
CA GLU A 120 -7.38 6.07 -3.39
C GLU A 120 -6.93 5.40 -4.72
N ILE A 121 -7.29 4.13 -4.94
CA ILE A 121 -7.03 3.43 -6.21
C ILE A 121 -7.88 4.02 -7.33
N GLN A 122 -9.18 4.22 -7.11
CA GLN A 122 -10.10 4.79 -8.11
C GLN A 122 -9.75 6.24 -8.43
N GLU A 123 -9.44 7.04 -7.41
CA GLU A 123 -8.96 8.42 -7.59
C GLU A 123 -7.67 8.50 -8.41
N TYR A 124 -6.86 7.44 -8.41
CA TYR A 124 -5.60 7.39 -9.13
C TYR A 124 -5.72 6.83 -10.55
N LEU A 125 -6.48 5.75 -10.72
CA LEU A 125 -6.61 5.00 -11.97
C LEU A 125 -7.84 5.37 -12.79
N GLY A 126 -8.78 6.12 -12.19
CA GLY A 126 -10.11 6.38 -12.73
C GLY A 126 -11.06 5.20 -12.55
N GLU A 127 -12.18 5.27 -13.28
CA GLU A 127 -13.27 4.27 -13.21
C GLU A 127 -12.77 2.83 -13.49
N PRO A 128 -13.32 1.83 -12.77
CA PRO A 128 -13.04 0.42 -13.01
C PRO A 128 -13.22 0.00 -14.47
N LYS A 129 -12.21 -0.69 -15.00
CA LYS A 129 -12.24 -1.32 -16.33
C LYS A 129 -12.41 -2.83 -16.15
N LEU A 130 -13.66 -3.25 -15.92
CA LEU A 130 -13.99 -4.65 -15.67
C LEU A 130 -13.41 -5.56 -16.75
N LYS A 131 -12.82 -6.69 -16.33
CA LYS A 131 -12.38 -7.73 -17.24
C LYS A 131 -13.57 -8.18 -18.10
N LYS A 132 -13.48 -7.99 -19.42
CA LYS A 132 -14.48 -8.53 -20.36
C LYS A 132 -14.47 -10.05 -20.17
N VAL A 133 -15.61 -10.61 -19.80
CA VAL A 133 -15.79 -12.06 -19.82
C VAL A 133 -16.08 -12.40 -21.28
N GLU A 134 -15.10 -13.02 -21.95
CA GLU A 134 -15.35 -13.67 -23.22
C GLU A 134 -16.09 -14.98 -22.90
N PHE A 135 -17.31 -15.11 -23.43
CA PHE A 135 -18.11 -16.34 -23.35
C PHE A 135 -17.66 -17.32 -24.43
#